data_AF-A0A421B6P7-F1
#
_entry.id   AF-A0A421B6P7-F1
#
_cell.length_a   1.000
_cell.length_b   1.000
_cell.length_c   1.000
_cell.angle_alpha   90.00
_cell.angle_beta   90.00
_cell.angle_gamma   90.00
#
_symmetry.space_group_name_H-M   'P 1'
#
loop_
_entity.id
_entity.type
_entity.pdbx_description
1 polymer ?
#
loop_
_entity_poly.entity_id
_entity_poly.type
_entity_poly.pdbx_seq_one_letter_code
_entity_poly.pdbx_strand_id
1 'polypeptide(L)'
;MGMDIDDELRRLFADERLDVPVRPGATEAVVTGAGRRRKRRHVVAAAGGALTVAALVAGGVVLSGMTNTSSAPPGQQVVPTMSATLKVTATPSTVAVLPDRTGSNSAGNTARTTAPSPSTGKLTTSVSKPPAVPELRPAGFGKIRIGMSIAEAEATGDLVLQDNGLPECASYTFKGYPDGSVGISPTDGVTAIFPPTGARTPEGIGHGSTQAEFRTAYPAATTDQHGYRIVRLDQGKVYSFGFGSGSKIDEVVLYTDKQMCFG
;
A
#
# COMPACT_ATOMS: atom_id res chain seq x y z
N MET A 1 5.08 -18.31 58.92
CA MET A 1 5.50 -16.92 58.69
C MET A 1 5.60 -16.72 57.19
N GLY A 2 4.47 -16.42 56.55
CA GLY A 2 4.46 -15.98 55.15
C GLY A 2 4.52 -14.47 55.16
N MET A 3 5.52 -13.88 54.51
CA MET A 3 5.54 -12.44 54.28
C MET A 3 4.60 -12.15 53.11
N ASP A 4 3.66 -11.23 53.31
CA ASP A 4 2.71 -10.79 52.29
C ASP A 4 3.48 -10.08 51.17
N ILE A 5 3.46 -10.69 49.98
CA ILE A 5 4.14 -10.20 48.78
C ILE A 5 3.68 -8.78 48.41
N ASP A 6 2.43 -8.45 48.73
CA ASP A 6 1.88 -7.10 48.51
C ASP A 6 2.62 -6.02 49.31
N ASP A 7 3.07 -6.32 50.53
CA ASP A 7 3.84 -5.37 51.35
C ASP A 7 5.28 -5.23 50.82
N GLU A 8 5.86 -6.29 50.28
CA GLU A 8 7.19 -6.27 49.66
C GLU A 8 7.17 -5.51 48.33
N LEU A 9 6.12 -5.67 47.51
CA LEU A 9 5.91 -4.90 46.29
C LEU A 9 5.69 -3.42 46.61
N ARG A 10 4.87 -3.10 47.62
CA ARG A 10 4.62 -1.71 48.03
C ARG A 10 5.88 -1.02 48.55
N ARG A 11 6.78 -1.79 49.17
CA ARG A 11 8.10 -1.31 49.60
C ARG A 11 9.09 -1.13 48.43
N LEU A 12 9.06 -2.00 47.43
CA LEU A 12 9.91 -1.89 46.23
C LEU A 12 9.50 -0.72 45.32
N PHE A 13 8.20 -0.47 45.15
CA PHE A 13 7.71 0.64 44.34
C PHE A 13 7.74 2.00 45.07
N ALA A 14 7.99 2.02 46.38
CA ALA A 14 8.24 3.24 47.15
C ALA A 14 9.72 3.66 47.15
N ASP A 15 10.60 2.94 46.44
CA ASP A 15 12.00 3.32 46.27
C ASP A 15 12.13 4.49 45.27
N GLU A 16 12.52 5.68 45.77
CA GLU A 16 12.78 6.89 44.97
C GLU A 16 13.80 6.68 43.84
N ARG A 17 14.53 5.55 43.83
CA ARG A 17 15.44 5.19 42.73
C ARG A 17 14.73 4.68 41.48
N LEU A 18 13.46 4.29 41.57
CA LEU A 18 12.63 3.86 40.44
C LEU A 18 11.83 5.01 39.82
N ASP A 19 11.80 6.18 40.46
CA ASP A 19 11.30 7.40 39.84
C ASP A 19 12.30 7.84 38.76
N VAL A 20 11.97 7.52 37.51
CA VAL A 20 12.67 8.05 36.34
C VAL A 20 12.09 9.43 36.09
N PRO A 21 12.77 10.54 36.47
CA PRO A 21 12.24 11.86 36.24
C PRO A 21 12.10 12.06 34.73
N VAL A 22 10.85 12.17 34.26
CA VAL A 22 10.59 12.56 32.88
C VAL A 22 11.13 13.96 32.71
N ARG A 23 12.21 14.08 31.94
CA ARG A 23 12.87 15.36 31.68
C ARG A 23 11.81 16.35 31.18
N PRO A 24 11.67 17.55 31.78
CA PRO A 24 10.71 18.52 31.29
C PRO A 24 11.00 18.83 29.82
N GLY A 25 9.97 18.71 28.97
CA GLY A 25 10.09 18.81 27.52
C GLY A 25 10.37 17.49 26.78
N ALA A 26 10.37 16.33 27.45
CA ALA A 26 10.55 15.03 26.77
C ALA A 26 9.45 14.75 25.73
N THR A 27 8.19 15.06 26.06
CA THR A 27 7.06 14.95 25.13
C THR A 27 7.25 15.86 23.92
N GLU A 28 7.63 17.12 24.15
CA GLU A 28 7.88 18.10 23.10
C GLU A 28 9.11 17.73 22.25
N ALA A 29 10.16 17.16 22.85
CA ALA A 29 11.34 16.66 22.14
C ALA A 29 11.01 15.44 21.26
N VAL A 30 10.14 14.54 21.74
CA VAL A 30 9.65 13.40 20.95
C VAL A 30 8.77 13.88 19.80
N VAL A 31 7.84 14.80 20.04
CA VAL A 31 6.96 15.38 18.99
C VAL A 31 7.79 16.18 17.98
N THR A 32 8.76 16.96 18.43
CA THR A 32 9.69 17.71 17.57
C THR A 32 10.59 16.76 16.77
N GLY A 33 11.05 15.66 17.38
CA GLY A 33 11.79 14.59 16.70
C GLY A 33 10.97 13.90 15.62
N ALA A 34 9.72 13.56 15.91
CA ALA A 34 8.77 12.96 14.97
C ALA A 34 8.45 13.92 13.80
N GLY A 35 8.20 15.20 14.08
CA GLY A 35 7.97 16.23 13.07
C GLY A 35 9.17 16.46 12.16
N ARG A 36 10.41 16.41 12.70
CA ARG A 36 11.64 16.53 11.91
C ARG A 36 11.86 15.33 10.98
N ARG A 37 11.46 14.11 11.40
CA ARG A 37 11.52 12.90 10.56
C ARG A 37 10.55 12.99 9.38
N ARG A 38 9.30 13.45 9.59
CA ARG A 38 8.33 13.71 8.51
C ARG A 38 8.83 14.80 7.55
N LYS A 39 9.37 15.92 8.07
CA LYS A 39 9.92 16.99 7.21
C LYS A 39 11.14 16.56 6.40
N ARG A 40 12.06 15.76 6.95
CA ARG A 40 13.20 15.23 6.17
C ARG A 40 12.77 14.33 5.01
N ARG A 41 11.67 13.56 5.16
CA ARG A 41 11.10 12.78 4.05
C ARG A 41 10.57 13.66 2.91
N HIS A 42 10.19 14.91 3.19
CA HIS A 42 9.78 15.87 2.15
C HIS A 42 10.93 16.68 1.52
N VAL A 43 12.14 16.66 2.09
CA VAL A 43 13.28 17.49 1.61
C VAL A 43 14.37 16.66 0.90
N VAL A 44 14.35 15.33 1.01
CA VAL A 44 15.27 14.45 0.25
C VAL A 44 14.91 14.37 -1.26
N ALA A 45 13.76 14.88 -1.68
CA ALA A 45 13.36 14.95 -3.09
C ALA A 45 13.86 16.20 -3.85
N ALA A 46 14.58 17.13 -3.22
CA ALA A 46 14.88 18.44 -3.84
C ALA A 46 16.37 18.85 -3.85
N ALA A 47 17.32 17.99 -3.46
CA ALA A 47 18.74 18.33 -3.49
C ALA A 47 19.58 17.17 -4.07
N GLY A 48 19.46 16.95 -5.37
CA GLY A 48 20.22 15.94 -6.09
C GLY A 48 20.35 16.29 -7.56
N GLY A 49 20.87 17.47 -7.88
CA GLY A 49 21.06 17.91 -9.26
C GLY A 49 22.24 18.86 -9.40
N ALA A 50 23.23 18.39 -10.16
CA ALA A 50 24.34 19.13 -10.80
C ALA A 50 25.59 19.46 -9.96
N LEU A 51 26.59 18.57 -10.02
CA LEU A 51 28.01 18.98 -10.15
C LEU A 51 28.73 18.11 -11.21
N THR A 52 28.88 18.73 -12.39
CA THR A 52 30.03 18.72 -13.31
C THR A 52 30.66 17.40 -13.77
N VAL A 53 30.43 17.10 -15.05
CA VAL A 53 31.29 16.29 -15.92
C VAL A 53 32.54 17.09 -16.30
N ALA A 54 33.74 16.60 -15.99
CA ALA A 54 34.97 16.86 -16.76
C ALA A 54 36.15 15.93 -16.36
N ALA A 55 36.66 15.20 -17.36
CA ALA A 55 38.05 14.75 -17.61
C ALA A 55 38.75 13.80 -16.59
N LEU A 56 38.97 12.52 -16.91
CA LEU A 56 39.99 11.90 -17.80
C LEU A 56 41.33 11.57 -17.11
N VAL A 57 41.64 10.26 -17.13
CA VAL A 57 42.98 9.60 -17.21
C VAL A 57 43.72 9.20 -15.92
N ALA A 58 44.06 7.90 -15.90
CA ALA A 58 45.21 7.20 -15.29
C ALA A 58 45.08 6.47 -13.94
N GLY A 59 45.47 5.18 -13.98
CA GLY A 59 45.90 4.34 -12.85
C GLY A 59 44.77 3.54 -12.21
N GLY A 60 44.74 2.22 -12.17
CA GLY A 60 45.85 1.29 -12.00
C GLY A 60 45.70 0.59 -10.64
N VAL A 61 45.21 -0.66 -10.67
CA VAL A 61 45.40 -1.78 -9.72
C VAL A 61 45.77 -1.47 -8.26
N VAL A 62 44.93 -1.91 -7.31
CA VAL A 62 45.41 -2.68 -6.13
C VAL A 62 44.37 -3.72 -5.69
N LEU A 63 44.73 -5.00 -5.78
CA LEU A 63 44.16 -6.10 -5.00
C LEU A 63 44.65 -6.00 -3.55
N SER A 64 43.75 -6.16 -2.58
CA SER A 64 43.99 -6.70 -1.22
C SER A 64 42.61 -6.85 -0.57
N GLY A 65 42.12 -7.98 -0.06
CA GLY A 65 42.80 -9.15 0.48
C GLY A 65 42.64 -9.17 2.00
N MET A 66 42.14 -10.30 2.54
CA MET A 66 42.29 -10.78 3.94
C MET A 66 41.33 -10.20 5.01
N THR A 67 40.73 -10.97 5.93
CA THR A 67 40.95 -12.36 6.40
C THR A 67 39.67 -13.01 6.91
N ASN A 68 39.56 -14.31 6.61
CA ASN A 68 38.79 -15.31 7.35
C ASN A 68 39.29 -15.44 8.79
N THR A 69 38.38 -15.60 9.75
CA THR A 69 38.63 -16.38 10.98
C THR A 69 37.60 -17.48 11.08
N SER A 70 38.03 -18.68 10.74
CA SER A 70 37.35 -19.93 11.04
C SER A 70 37.39 -20.21 12.54
N SER A 71 36.30 -20.71 13.10
CA SER A 71 36.29 -21.50 14.34
C SER A 71 35.13 -22.50 14.25
N ALA A 72 35.43 -23.71 13.76
CA ALA A 72 34.70 -24.95 14.06
C ALA A 72 35.40 -25.62 15.27
N PRO A 73 34.80 -26.60 15.99
CA PRO A 73 34.71 -27.99 15.51
C PRO A 73 33.45 -28.76 16.08
N PRO A 74 33.39 -30.12 16.15
CA PRO A 74 32.73 -30.97 15.15
C PRO A 74 31.68 -31.96 15.73
N GLY A 75 30.99 -32.69 14.83
CA GLY A 75 30.20 -33.90 15.12
C GLY A 75 28.69 -33.67 15.06
N GLN A 76 27.86 -34.46 14.38
CA GLN A 76 27.97 -35.81 13.85
C GLN A 76 27.08 -35.95 12.61
N GLN A 77 27.52 -36.81 11.68
CA GLN A 77 26.73 -37.35 10.59
C GLN A 77 25.70 -38.35 11.13
N VAL A 78 24.45 -38.33 10.63
CA VAL A 78 23.76 -39.54 10.13
C VAL A 78 22.71 -39.14 9.07
N VAL A 79 22.72 -39.89 7.97
CA VAL A 79 21.95 -39.89 6.71
C VAL A 79 20.46 -40.35 6.85
N PRO A 80 19.74 -40.67 5.75
CA PRO A 80 18.98 -39.84 4.79
C PRO A 80 17.45 -40.14 4.91
N THR A 81 16.63 -40.00 3.85
CA THR A 81 15.25 -40.59 3.65
C THR A 81 14.12 -39.59 4.00
N MET A 82 13.17 -39.16 3.15
CA MET A 82 12.58 -39.67 1.91
C MET A 82 12.29 -38.57 0.88
N SER A 83 12.39 -38.94 -0.39
CA SER A 83 11.68 -38.32 -1.50
C SER A 83 10.17 -38.59 -1.39
N ALA A 84 9.35 -37.55 -1.55
CA ALA A 84 7.96 -37.71 -1.93
C ALA A 84 7.73 -36.92 -3.23
N THR A 85 7.88 -37.63 -4.35
CA THR A 85 7.36 -37.23 -5.65
C THR A 85 5.87 -37.51 -5.66
N LEU A 86 5.03 -36.47 -5.62
CA LEU A 86 3.65 -36.58 -6.05
C LEU A 86 3.52 -36.03 -7.47
N LYS A 87 3.63 -36.94 -8.44
CA LYS A 87 3.06 -36.76 -9.78
C LYS A 87 1.54 -36.91 -9.62
N VAL A 88 0.80 -35.82 -9.74
CA VAL A 88 -0.64 -35.90 -10.01
C VAL A 88 -0.84 -35.63 -11.49
N THR A 89 -1.20 -36.71 -12.16
CA THR A 89 -1.54 -36.83 -13.57
C THR A 89 -2.69 -35.90 -13.94
N ALA A 90 -2.48 -35.10 -14.99
CA ALA A 90 -3.51 -34.32 -15.66
C ALA A 90 -4.51 -35.23 -16.38
N THR A 91 -5.80 -35.00 -16.15
CA THR A 91 -6.91 -35.50 -16.97
C THR A 91 -7.47 -34.34 -17.79
N PRO A 92 -7.36 -34.35 -19.13
CA PRO A 92 -8.11 -33.43 -19.97
C PRO A 92 -9.53 -33.99 -20.22
N SER A 93 -10.54 -33.43 -19.55
CA SER A 93 -11.93 -33.62 -19.96
C SER A 93 -12.22 -32.75 -21.18
N THR A 94 -12.22 -33.40 -22.35
CA THR A 94 -12.75 -32.88 -23.60
C THR A 94 -14.27 -33.02 -23.57
N VAL A 95 -14.99 -31.90 -23.53
CA VAL A 95 -16.42 -31.87 -23.88
C VAL A 95 -16.58 -30.87 -25.02
N ALA A 96 -16.69 -31.42 -26.22
CA ALA A 96 -17.15 -30.72 -27.41
C ALA A 96 -18.67 -30.58 -27.33
N VAL A 97 -19.18 -29.34 -27.38
CA VAL A 97 -20.60 -29.07 -27.65
C VAL A 97 -20.69 -28.16 -28.87
N LEU A 98 -21.48 -28.63 -29.84
CA LEU A 98 -21.82 -27.99 -31.12
C LEU A 98 -22.36 -26.56 -30.96
N PRO A 99 -22.09 -25.66 -31.91
CA PRO A 99 -22.93 -24.49 -32.15
C PRO A 99 -24.11 -24.88 -33.05
N ASP A 100 -25.32 -24.83 -32.48
CA ASP A 100 -26.55 -24.95 -33.26
C ASP A 100 -26.85 -23.60 -33.95
N ARG A 101 -26.91 -23.65 -35.29
CA ARG A 101 -27.40 -22.58 -36.16
C ARG A 101 -28.90 -22.82 -36.35
N THR A 102 -29.75 -21.88 -35.95
CA THR A 102 -30.91 -21.42 -36.75
C THR A 102 -31.69 -20.37 -35.98
N GLY A 103 -31.98 -19.23 -36.62
CA GLY A 103 -32.72 -18.14 -36.00
C GLY A 103 -32.76 -16.90 -36.88
N SER A 104 -33.18 -17.09 -38.14
CA SER A 104 -33.61 -16.03 -39.05
C SER A 104 -34.83 -15.34 -38.44
N ASN A 105 -34.79 -14.02 -38.26
CA ASN A 105 -35.97 -13.17 -38.47
C ASN A 105 -35.57 -11.78 -38.96
N SER A 106 -36.12 -11.48 -40.12
CA SER A 106 -35.99 -10.26 -40.91
C SER A 106 -37.24 -9.41 -40.68
N ALA A 107 -37.05 -8.14 -40.32
CA ALA A 107 -37.94 -7.00 -40.55
C ALA A 107 -37.20 -5.80 -39.93
N GLY A 108 -36.72 -4.79 -40.64
CA GLY A 108 -37.22 -4.16 -41.85
C GLY A 108 -37.20 -2.67 -41.53
N ASN A 109 -36.11 -1.97 -41.89
CA ASN A 109 -36.09 -0.51 -41.81
C ASN A 109 -35.66 0.07 -43.16
N THR A 110 -36.66 0.69 -43.76
CA THR A 110 -36.69 1.36 -45.04
C THR A 110 -35.72 2.54 -45.09
N ALA A 111 -35.14 2.70 -46.27
CA ALA A 111 -34.19 3.73 -46.70
C ALA A 111 -34.48 5.16 -46.24
N ARG A 112 -33.39 5.92 -45.99
CA ARG A 112 -33.23 7.23 -46.63
C ARG A 112 -31.76 7.64 -46.78
N THR A 113 -31.35 7.72 -48.04
CA THR A 113 -30.14 8.36 -48.56
C THR A 113 -30.16 9.86 -48.27
N THR A 114 -29.11 10.38 -47.64
CA THR A 114 -28.69 11.78 -47.76
C THR A 114 -27.16 11.86 -47.81
N ALA A 115 -26.69 12.71 -48.72
CA ALA A 115 -25.35 12.86 -49.25
C ALA A 115 -24.22 13.13 -48.23
N PRO A 116 -22.94 12.89 -48.61
CA PRO A 116 -21.78 13.18 -47.78
C PRO A 116 -21.52 14.68 -47.67
N SER A 117 -21.56 15.20 -46.45
CA SER A 117 -21.04 16.52 -46.12
C SER A 117 -19.51 16.47 -46.06
N PRO A 118 -18.76 17.41 -46.67
CA PRO A 118 -17.31 17.48 -46.49
C PRO A 118 -17.01 17.93 -45.06
N SER A 119 -16.68 16.97 -44.20
CA SER A 119 -16.11 17.26 -42.89
C SER A 119 -14.71 17.80 -43.10
N THR A 120 -14.58 19.12 -43.00
CA THR A 120 -13.30 19.82 -42.84
C THR A 120 -12.60 19.21 -41.62
N GLY A 121 -11.68 18.27 -41.88
CA GLY A 121 -10.91 17.56 -40.88
C GLY A 121 -10.04 18.54 -40.10
N LYS A 122 -10.55 19.01 -38.96
CA LYS A 122 -9.73 19.67 -37.95
C LYS A 122 -8.84 18.58 -37.36
N LEU A 123 -7.57 18.54 -37.78
CA LEU A 123 -6.52 17.77 -37.12
C LEU A 123 -6.43 18.26 -35.67
N THR A 124 -7.17 17.63 -34.78
CA THR A 124 -6.92 17.74 -33.35
C THR A 124 -5.72 16.86 -33.05
N THR A 125 -4.54 17.49 -33.03
CA THR A 125 -3.36 16.96 -32.34
C THR A 125 -3.76 16.59 -30.92
N SER A 126 -3.94 15.30 -30.67
CA SER A 126 -4.13 14.72 -29.34
C SER A 126 -2.85 14.94 -28.56
N VAL A 127 -2.84 15.96 -27.70
CA VAL A 127 -1.80 16.13 -26.69
C VAL A 127 -2.00 14.99 -25.69
N SER A 128 -1.07 14.03 -25.68
CA SER A 128 -1.08 12.90 -24.76
C SER A 128 -1.04 13.42 -23.32
N LYS A 129 -2.19 13.35 -22.64
CA LYS A 129 -2.35 13.64 -21.21
C LYS A 129 -1.35 12.79 -20.42
N PRO A 130 -0.66 13.37 -19.41
CA PRO A 130 0.13 12.59 -18.45
C PRO A 130 -0.70 11.43 -17.89
N PRO A 131 -0.10 10.25 -17.61
CA PRO A 131 -0.84 9.11 -17.11
C PRO A 131 -1.62 9.52 -15.86
N ALA A 132 -2.94 9.36 -15.91
CA ALA A 132 -3.81 9.75 -14.82
C ALA A 132 -3.58 8.80 -13.63
N VAL A 133 -3.48 9.36 -12.42
CA VAL A 133 -3.47 8.55 -11.19
C VAL A 133 -4.78 7.75 -11.15
N PRO A 134 -4.74 6.42 -10.92
CA PRO A 134 -5.94 5.62 -10.82
C PRO A 134 -6.90 6.14 -9.74
N GLU A 135 -8.18 5.90 -9.94
CA GLU A 135 -9.21 6.17 -8.93
C GLU A 135 -9.13 5.11 -7.81
N LEU A 136 -9.34 5.55 -6.55
CA LEU A 136 -9.52 4.68 -5.41
C LEU A 136 -10.97 4.22 -5.38
N ARG A 137 -11.26 3.03 -5.87
CA ARG A 137 -12.61 2.46 -5.92
C ARG A 137 -12.85 1.56 -4.71
N PRO A 138 -14.11 1.24 -4.35
CA PRO A 138 -14.37 0.30 -3.26
C PRO A 138 -13.67 -1.05 -3.44
N ALA A 139 -13.51 -1.50 -4.69
CA ALA A 139 -12.79 -2.74 -4.98
C ALA A 139 -11.26 -2.65 -4.78
N GLY A 140 -10.66 -1.46 -4.83
CA GLY A 140 -9.22 -1.26 -4.70
C GLY A 140 -8.67 -0.09 -5.55
N PHE A 141 -7.37 -0.12 -5.81
CA PHE A 141 -6.63 0.93 -6.51
C PHE A 141 -5.81 0.35 -7.67
N GLY A 142 -5.95 0.91 -8.88
CA GLY A 142 -5.22 0.41 -10.05
C GLY A 142 -5.57 -1.04 -10.37
N LYS A 143 -4.58 -1.94 -10.37
CA LYS A 143 -4.77 -3.40 -10.49
C LYS A 143 -4.90 -4.11 -9.14
N ILE A 144 -4.52 -3.45 -8.05
CA ILE A 144 -4.58 -4.02 -6.70
C ILE A 144 -6.03 -3.99 -6.20
N ARG A 145 -6.46 -5.09 -5.61
CA ARG A 145 -7.82 -5.28 -5.10
C ARG A 145 -7.79 -5.72 -3.65
N ILE A 146 -8.77 -5.28 -2.88
CA ILE A 146 -9.00 -5.78 -1.52
C ILE A 146 -9.28 -7.30 -1.58
N GLY A 147 -8.66 -8.06 -0.68
CA GLY A 147 -8.76 -9.52 -0.57
C GLY A 147 -7.82 -10.32 -1.48
N MET A 148 -7.06 -9.66 -2.36
CA MET A 148 -6.06 -10.30 -3.20
C MET A 148 -4.95 -10.91 -2.34
N SER A 149 -4.54 -12.15 -2.61
CA SER A 149 -3.42 -12.78 -1.87
C SER A 149 -2.08 -12.08 -2.15
N ILE A 150 -1.07 -12.33 -1.33
CA ILE A 150 0.30 -11.80 -1.54
C ILE A 150 0.79 -12.15 -2.95
N ALA A 151 0.69 -13.42 -3.34
CA ALA A 151 1.18 -13.88 -4.64
C ALA A 151 0.45 -13.22 -5.82
N GLU A 152 -0.87 -13.05 -5.72
CA GLU A 152 -1.65 -12.36 -6.77
C GLU A 152 -1.30 -10.86 -6.83
N ALA A 153 -1.09 -10.22 -5.68
CA ALA A 153 -0.73 -8.81 -5.60
C ALA A 153 0.66 -8.56 -6.19
N GLU A 154 1.63 -9.42 -5.89
CA GLU A 154 2.97 -9.37 -6.50
C GLU A 154 2.94 -9.68 -8.01
N ALA A 155 2.11 -10.63 -8.44
CA ALA A 155 1.95 -10.99 -9.84
C ALA A 155 1.43 -9.83 -10.72
N THR A 156 0.81 -8.80 -10.12
CA THR A 156 0.42 -7.59 -10.86
C THR A 156 1.62 -6.78 -11.37
N GLY A 157 2.80 -6.95 -10.76
CA GLY A 157 4.02 -6.21 -11.05
C GLY A 157 3.99 -4.74 -10.62
N ASP A 158 2.96 -4.33 -9.86
CA ASP A 158 2.72 -2.94 -9.46
C ASP A 158 3.17 -2.65 -8.02
N LEU A 159 3.71 -3.64 -7.30
CA LEU A 159 4.12 -3.52 -5.89
C LEU A 159 5.62 -3.76 -5.69
N VAL A 160 6.17 -3.08 -4.70
CA VAL A 160 7.55 -3.24 -4.21
C VAL A 160 7.48 -3.51 -2.70
N LEU A 161 8.05 -4.63 -2.25
CA LEU A 161 8.08 -5.00 -0.83
C LEU A 161 8.82 -3.94 -0.01
N GLN A 162 8.28 -3.65 1.18
CA GLN A 162 8.86 -2.72 2.14
C GLN A 162 9.39 -3.49 3.35
N ASP A 163 10.68 -3.36 3.67
CA ASP A 163 11.35 -4.14 4.73
C ASP A 163 10.93 -3.76 6.17
N ASN A 164 9.94 -2.87 6.34
CA ASN A 164 9.49 -2.33 7.63
C ASN A 164 7.99 -2.58 7.89
N GLY A 165 7.44 -3.66 7.34
CA GLY A 165 6.08 -4.10 7.66
C GLY A 165 5.90 -4.49 9.13
N LEU A 166 4.65 -4.51 9.59
CA LEU A 166 4.31 -5.11 10.88
C LEU A 166 4.50 -6.64 10.77
N PRO A 167 4.84 -7.36 11.85
CA PRO A 167 5.01 -8.81 11.79
C PRO A 167 3.74 -9.54 11.32
N GLU A 168 2.54 -9.01 11.62
CA GLU A 168 1.28 -9.53 11.11
C GLU A 168 0.90 -9.11 9.68
N CYS A 169 1.59 -8.12 9.09
CA CYS A 169 1.25 -7.61 7.76
C CYS A 169 2.49 -7.23 6.93
N ALA A 170 2.60 -7.83 5.75
CA ALA A 170 3.56 -7.40 4.75
C ALA A 170 3.13 -6.04 4.18
N SER A 171 4.03 -5.05 4.23
CA SER A 171 3.82 -3.73 3.66
C SER A 171 4.48 -3.63 2.30
N TYR A 172 3.75 -3.11 1.33
CA TYR A 172 4.24 -2.87 -0.03
C TYR A 172 4.01 -1.42 -0.40
N THR A 173 4.83 -0.91 -1.31
CA THR A 173 4.68 0.41 -1.93
C THR A 173 4.28 0.25 -3.39
N PHE A 174 3.48 1.16 -3.92
CA PHE A 174 3.13 1.15 -5.34
C PHE A 174 4.33 1.57 -6.21
N LYS A 175 4.57 0.83 -7.30
CA LYS A 175 5.62 1.17 -8.26
C LYS A 175 5.29 2.51 -8.94
N GLY A 176 6.23 3.45 -8.88
CA GLY A 176 6.06 4.81 -9.40
C GLY A 176 5.29 5.77 -8.47
N TYR A 177 4.83 5.28 -7.31
CA TYR A 177 4.03 6.03 -6.35
C TYR A 177 4.53 5.75 -4.92
N PRO A 178 5.69 6.29 -4.54
CA PRO A 178 6.37 5.95 -3.29
C PRO A 178 5.63 6.42 -2.02
N ASP A 179 4.63 7.28 -2.17
CA ASP A 179 3.78 7.80 -1.10
C ASP A 179 2.50 6.99 -0.89
N GLY A 180 2.21 6.02 -1.77
CA GLY A 180 1.11 5.07 -1.58
C GLY A 180 1.62 3.70 -1.13
N SER A 181 0.85 3.02 -0.28
CA SER A 181 1.20 1.71 0.25
C SER A 181 0.02 0.75 0.30
N VAL A 182 0.33 -0.54 0.46
CA VAL A 182 -0.63 -1.64 0.57
C VAL A 182 -0.23 -2.51 1.74
N GLY A 183 -1.16 -2.75 2.66
CA GLY A 183 -1.02 -3.71 3.74
C GLY A 183 -1.66 -5.05 3.35
N ILE A 184 -0.87 -6.13 3.39
CA ILE A 184 -1.30 -7.47 3.03
C ILE A 184 -1.15 -8.41 4.23
N SER A 185 -2.28 -8.91 4.71
CA SER A 185 -2.35 -9.98 5.70
C SER A 185 -2.03 -11.33 5.04
N PRO A 186 -1.26 -12.22 5.70
CA PRO A 186 -1.07 -13.59 5.23
C PRO A 186 -2.37 -14.39 5.09
N THR A 187 -3.40 -14.08 5.91
CA THR A 187 -4.66 -14.84 5.95
C THR A 187 -5.75 -14.25 5.07
N ASP A 188 -5.87 -12.92 5.06
CA ASP A 188 -6.99 -12.21 4.44
C ASP A 188 -6.59 -11.49 3.14
N GLY A 189 -5.31 -11.57 2.75
CA GLY A 189 -4.79 -10.89 1.57
C GLY A 189 -4.70 -9.39 1.77
N VAL A 190 -4.90 -8.61 0.71
CA VAL A 190 -4.84 -7.15 0.75
C VAL A 190 -6.00 -6.63 1.60
N THR A 191 -5.69 -6.17 2.82
CA THR A 191 -6.69 -5.67 3.77
C THR A 191 -6.68 -4.15 3.89
N ALA A 192 -5.62 -3.48 3.44
CA ALA A 192 -5.50 -2.03 3.47
C ALA A 192 -4.80 -1.48 2.23
N ILE A 193 -5.32 -0.36 1.71
CA ILE A 193 -4.76 0.40 0.60
C ILE A 193 -4.71 1.87 1.02
N PHE A 194 -3.50 2.40 1.07
CA PHE A 194 -3.20 3.82 1.23
C PHE A 194 -2.83 4.35 -0.15
N PRO A 195 -3.76 4.97 -0.89
CA PRO A 195 -3.45 5.42 -2.23
C PRO A 195 -2.45 6.59 -2.20
N PRO A 196 -1.69 6.78 -3.29
CA PRO A 196 -0.78 7.92 -3.40
C PRO A 196 -1.52 9.26 -3.52
N THR A 197 -0.77 10.33 -3.32
CA THR A 197 -1.27 11.70 -3.53
C THR A 197 -1.79 11.86 -4.95
N GLY A 198 -2.97 12.48 -5.08
CA GLY A 198 -3.65 12.69 -6.36
C GLY A 198 -4.68 11.61 -6.71
N ALA A 199 -4.66 10.46 -6.03
CA ALA A 199 -5.77 9.51 -6.09
C ALA A 199 -7.02 10.11 -5.45
N ARG A 200 -8.18 9.80 -6.03
CA ARG A 200 -9.49 10.23 -5.54
C ARG A 200 -10.47 9.08 -5.58
N THR A 201 -11.48 9.13 -4.72
CA THR A 201 -12.64 8.25 -4.76
C THR A 201 -13.53 8.54 -5.98
N PRO A 202 -14.52 7.69 -6.31
CA PRO A 202 -15.48 7.97 -7.38
C PRO A 202 -16.23 9.29 -7.16
N GLU A 203 -16.43 9.68 -5.91
CA GLU A 203 -17.08 10.94 -5.52
C GLU A 203 -16.14 12.16 -5.57
N GLY A 204 -14.89 11.96 -6.02
CA GLY A 204 -13.91 13.03 -6.20
C GLY A 204 -13.18 13.44 -4.92
N ILE A 205 -13.29 12.69 -3.83
CA ILE A 205 -12.64 13.00 -2.56
C ILE A 205 -11.26 12.33 -2.47
N GLY A 206 -10.26 13.08 -2.01
CA GLY A 206 -8.91 12.56 -1.79
C GLY A 206 -8.05 13.56 -1.01
N HIS A 207 -6.73 13.37 -1.02
CA HIS A 207 -5.82 14.32 -0.39
C HIS A 207 -6.05 15.76 -0.90
N GLY A 208 -6.09 16.70 0.05
CA GLY A 208 -6.33 18.13 -0.20
C GLY A 208 -7.80 18.54 -0.29
N SER A 209 -8.75 17.60 -0.35
CA SER A 209 -10.17 17.94 -0.32
C SER A 209 -10.58 18.61 0.98
N THR A 210 -11.50 19.57 0.90
CA THR A 210 -11.97 20.33 2.07
C THR A 210 -13.03 19.55 2.86
N GLN A 211 -13.22 19.94 4.12
CA GLN A 211 -14.32 19.37 4.92
C GLN A 211 -15.70 19.62 4.31
N ALA A 212 -15.89 20.74 3.61
CA ALA A 212 -17.15 21.05 2.93
C ALA A 212 -17.40 20.08 1.76
N GLU A 213 -16.41 19.92 0.88
CA GLU A 213 -16.46 18.95 -0.24
C GLU A 213 -16.74 17.54 0.28
N PHE A 214 -16.05 17.13 1.35
CA PHE A 214 -16.24 15.83 1.98
C PHE A 214 -17.68 15.61 2.46
N ARG A 215 -18.25 16.58 3.20
CA ARG A 215 -19.61 16.45 3.73
C ARG A 215 -20.66 16.42 2.62
N THR A 216 -20.41 17.11 1.50
CA THR A 216 -21.27 17.06 0.33
C THR A 216 -21.22 15.69 -0.34
N ALA A 217 -20.03 15.11 -0.51
CA ALA A 217 -19.86 13.80 -1.13
C ALA A 217 -20.36 12.64 -0.24
N TYR A 218 -20.13 12.73 1.07
CA TYR A 218 -20.47 11.68 2.03
C TYR A 218 -21.29 12.22 3.22
N PRO A 219 -22.56 12.58 3.01
CA PRO A 219 -23.41 13.12 4.07
C PRO A 219 -23.70 12.10 5.19
N ALA A 220 -23.59 10.80 4.90
CA ALA A 220 -23.81 9.71 5.85
C ALA A 220 -22.52 9.26 6.57
N ALA A 221 -21.38 9.92 6.35
CA ALA A 221 -20.13 9.55 6.99
C ALA A 221 -20.21 9.74 8.52
N THR A 222 -19.73 8.76 9.28
CA THR A 222 -19.63 8.87 10.74
C THR A 222 -18.24 9.35 11.14
N THR A 223 -18.07 9.73 12.40
CA THR A 223 -16.76 10.04 12.98
C THR A 223 -16.42 8.95 13.99
N ASP A 224 -15.21 8.39 13.92
CA ASP A 224 -14.76 7.44 14.93
C ASP A 224 -14.18 8.14 16.17
N GLN A 225 -13.78 7.35 17.17
CA GLN A 225 -13.20 7.86 18.42
C GLN A 225 -11.86 8.58 18.25
N HIS A 226 -11.18 8.39 17.12
CA HIS A 226 -9.89 9.03 16.80
C HIS A 226 -10.07 10.27 15.91
N GLY A 227 -11.31 10.62 15.56
CA GLY A 227 -11.64 11.79 14.75
C GLY A 227 -11.56 11.54 13.24
N TYR A 228 -11.33 10.31 12.78
CA TYR A 228 -11.41 9.97 11.35
C TYR A 228 -12.86 10.00 10.87
N ARG A 229 -13.05 10.38 9.61
CA ARG A 229 -14.35 10.25 8.95
C ARG A 229 -14.45 8.90 8.26
N ILE A 230 -15.47 8.15 8.63
CA ILE A 230 -15.69 6.77 8.24
C ILE A 230 -16.86 6.70 7.27
N VAL A 231 -16.61 6.19 6.07
CA VAL A 231 -17.63 5.86 5.07
C VAL A 231 -17.66 4.35 4.95
N ARG A 232 -18.75 3.74 5.42
CA ARG A 232 -18.96 2.29 5.28
C ARG A 232 -19.42 2.00 3.86
N LEU A 233 -18.72 1.08 3.21
CA LEU A 233 -19.00 0.59 1.87
C LEU A 233 -19.66 -0.79 1.97
N ASP A 234 -19.85 -1.43 0.82
CA ASP A 234 -20.35 -2.79 0.75
C ASP A 234 -19.31 -3.83 1.21
N GLN A 235 -19.80 -5.02 1.58
CA GLN A 235 -18.98 -6.19 1.88
C GLN A 235 -17.88 -5.96 2.94
N GLY A 236 -18.19 -5.19 4.00
CA GLY A 236 -17.26 -4.94 5.12
C GLY A 236 -16.12 -3.98 4.78
N LYS A 237 -16.14 -3.31 3.62
CA LYS A 237 -15.13 -2.33 3.23
C LYS A 237 -15.43 -0.94 3.81
N VAL A 238 -14.38 -0.16 4.01
CA VAL A 238 -14.46 1.15 4.65
C VAL A 238 -13.49 2.10 3.98
N TYR A 239 -13.94 3.33 3.67
CA TYR A 239 -13.03 4.46 3.53
C TYR A 239 -12.88 5.17 4.86
N SER A 240 -11.65 5.42 5.28
CA SER A 240 -11.32 6.34 6.37
C SER A 240 -10.57 7.55 5.83
N PHE A 241 -10.93 8.72 6.34
CA PHE A 241 -10.34 10.00 5.97
C PHE A 241 -9.89 10.75 7.21
N GLY A 242 -8.60 11.10 7.27
CA GLY A 242 -8.02 11.97 8.28
C GLY A 242 -7.95 13.40 7.80
N PHE A 243 -8.28 14.33 8.69
CA PHE A 243 -8.19 15.77 8.42
C PHE A 243 -6.99 16.36 9.16
N GLY A 244 -6.04 16.89 8.40
CA GLY A 244 -4.84 17.52 8.92
C GLY A 244 -5.04 18.97 9.36
N SER A 245 -3.94 19.62 9.69
CA SER A 245 -3.90 21.05 9.97
C SER A 245 -4.41 21.85 8.76
N GLY A 246 -5.51 22.59 8.92
CA GLY A 246 -6.15 23.36 7.85
C GLY A 246 -7.46 22.78 7.32
N SER A 247 -8.06 21.80 8.02
CA SER A 247 -9.39 21.25 7.70
C SER A 247 -9.49 20.65 6.28
N LYS A 248 -8.35 20.14 5.79
CA LYS A 248 -8.24 19.40 4.54
C LYS A 248 -7.85 17.96 4.83
N ILE A 249 -8.26 17.07 3.96
CA ILE A 249 -7.91 15.65 4.04
C ILE A 249 -6.41 15.51 3.76
N ASP A 250 -5.68 14.96 4.72
CA ASP A 250 -4.26 14.63 4.58
C ASP A 250 -3.98 13.14 4.72
N GLU A 251 -5.00 12.33 5.00
CA GLU A 251 -4.94 10.89 5.06
C GLU A 251 -6.19 10.27 4.43
N VAL A 252 -5.99 9.26 3.58
CA VAL A 252 -7.05 8.49 2.92
C VAL A 252 -6.67 7.02 2.99
N VAL A 253 -7.59 6.16 3.42
CA VAL A 253 -7.37 4.72 3.47
C VAL A 253 -8.62 3.98 3.02
N LEU A 254 -8.46 2.96 2.18
CA LEU A 254 -9.47 1.94 1.93
C LEU A 254 -9.05 0.65 2.64
N TYR A 255 -9.93 0.08 3.46
CA TYR A 255 -9.62 -1.15 4.19
C TYR A 255 -10.86 -2.00 4.46
N THR A 256 -10.65 -3.21 4.98
CA THR A 256 -11.71 -4.11 5.45
C THR A 256 -11.89 -4.04 6.97
N ASP A 257 -13.09 -4.29 7.46
CA ASP A 257 -13.38 -4.43 8.89
C ASP A 257 -12.50 -5.47 9.63
N LYS A 258 -11.96 -6.45 8.90
CA LYS A 258 -11.01 -7.45 9.41
C LYS A 258 -9.55 -7.01 9.37
N GLN A 259 -9.25 -5.77 8.98
CA GLN A 259 -7.86 -5.38 8.80
C GLN A 259 -7.09 -5.42 10.12
N MET A 260 -5.91 -6.01 10.09
CA MET A 260 -4.96 -6.06 11.21
C MET A 260 -3.71 -5.21 10.91
N CYS A 261 -3.69 -4.50 9.78
CA CYS A 261 -2.51 -3.81 9.26
C CYS A 261 -2.42 -2.32 9.64
N PHE A 262 -3.20 -1.89 10.63
CA PHE A 262 -3.07 -0.56 11.26
C PHE A 262 -2.22 -0.69 12.52
N GLY A 263 -1.21 0.17 12.67
CA GLY A 263 -0.38 0.31 13.86
C GLY A 263 -0.23 1.77 14.27
#